data_AF-A0A968S1E4-F1
#
_entry.id   AF-A0A968S1E4-F1
#
_cell.length_a   1.000
_cell.length_b   1.000
_cell.length_c   1.000
_cell.angle_alpha   90.00
_cell.angle_beta   90.00
_cell.angle_gamma   90.00
#
_symmetry.space_group_name_H-M   'P 1'
#
loop_
_entity.id
_entity.type
_entity.pdbx_description
1 polymer ?
#
loop_
_entity_poly.entity_id
_entity_poly.type
_entity_poly.pdbx_seq_one_letter_code
_entity_poly.pdbx_strand_id
1 'polypeptide(L)'
;MIYVFSDVDIKAALAEKGRNDEHVWLEIYPYDQNDSSPYVTPVGYDLRIGEKGFSWKQKKEFNIEQDKKIEIRPGDTVVIQTFEKISLSKNVAGTIHSMVSRVVPNALSHISTTVDPGWSGKMLVSFHNFRDTSVVLEYKSPFCTICFYQVKQGAKGDVRSSVDQSDNWDRLQELARNEKTGLEQEVKERRIWLGSFFIISFFAATILALCKPNFGASIAAVIGGFSPIVTELIKSRKN
;
A
#
# COMPACT_ATOMS: atom_id res chain seq x y z
N MET A 1 19.38 -9.96 28.27
CA MET A 1 19.50 -10.91 27.15
C MET A 1 18.10 -11.07 26.59
N ILE A 2 17.92 -10.83 25.30
CA ILE A 2 16.67 -11.09 24.58
C ILE A 2 16.82 -12.50 24.04
N TYR A 3 15.86 -13.38 24.34
CA TYR A 3 15.86 -14.75 23.84
C TYR A 3 15.04 -14.79 22.55
N VAL A 4 15.63 -15.25 21.45
CA VAL A 4 14.97 -15.39 20.15
C VAL A 4 14.41 -16.79 20.04
N PHE A 5 13.16 -16.93 19.60
CA PHE A 5 12.54 -18.23 19.45
C PHE A 5 13.11 -18.92 18.21
N SER A 6 13.54 -20.18 18.37
CA SER A 6 13.82 -21.09 17.27
C SER A 6 12.54 -21.70 16.71
N ASP A 7 12.66 -22.47 15.62
CA ASP A 7 11.58 -23.30 15.10
C ASP A 7 11.02 -24.27 16.15
N VAL A 8 11.89 -24.85 16.98
CA VAL A 8 11.49 -25.76 18.08
C VAL A 8 10.65 -25.01 19.11
N ASP A 9 11.08 -23.81 19.51
CA ASP A 9 10.37 -22.99 20.50
C ASP A 9 9.01 -22.52 19.97
N ILE A 10 8.95 -22.13 18.68
CA ILE A 10 7.70 -21.73 18.01
C ILE A 10 6.72 -22.90 17.97
N LYS A 11 7.18 -24.09 17.54
CA LYS A 11 6.33 -25.29 17.48
C LYS A 11 5.80 -25.67 18.86
N ALA A 12 6.66 -25.62 19.89
CA ALA A 12 6.24 -25.88 21.27
C ALA A 12 5.17 -24.87 21.73
N ALA A 13 5.41 -23.58 21.53
CA ALA A 13 4.48 -22.52 21.92
C ALA A 13 3.11 -22.62 21.20
N LEU A 14 3.09 -23.10 19.96
CA LEU A 14 1.85 -23.29 19.18
C LEU A 14 1.09 -24.58 19.53
N ALA A 15 1.78 -25.62 20.02
CA ALA A 15 1.18 -26.89 20.44
C ALA A 15 0.49 -26.78 21.81
N GLU A 16 1.01 -25.93 22.69
CA GLU A 16 0.48 -25.69 24.02
C GLU A 16 -0.79 -24.81 23.98
N LYS A 17 -1.93 -25.41 23.63
CA LYS A 17 -3.24 -24.76 23.77
C LYS A 17 -3.57 -24.58 25.25
N GLY A 18 -3.34 -23.37 25.80
CA GLY A 18 -4.01 -22.89 27.00
C GLY A 18 -3.69 -23.64 28.30
N ARG A 19 -2.41 -23.81 28.65
CA ARG A 19 -2.04 -24.07 30.04
C ARG A 19 -1.91 -22.75 30.80
N ASN A 20 -2.51 -22.68 31.99
CA ASN A 20 -2.44 -21.59 32.96
C ASN A 20 -1.02 -21.34 33.52
N ASP A 21 0.03 -21.85 32.88
CA ASP A 21 1.39 -21.60 33.32
C ASP A 21 1.85 -20.27 32.75
N GLU A 22 2.51 -19.47 33.59
CA GLU A 22 3.00 -18.12 33.31
C GLU A 22 4.07 -18.05 32.20
N HIS A 23 4.27 -19.14 31.45
CA HIS A 23 5.35 -19.32 30.48
C HIS A 23 4.80 -19.61 29.08
N VAL A 24 4.65 -18.50 28.34
CA VAL A 24 4.51 -18.35 26.88
C VAL A 24 3.12 -18.64 26.31
N TRP A 25 2.50 -17.63 25.68
CA TRP A 25 1.41 -17.88 24.74
C TRP A 25 1.59 -17.07 23.45
N LEU A 26 1.75 -17.80 22.34
CA LEU A 26 1.84 -17.35 20.96
C LEU A 26 0.73 -18.09 20.20
N GLU A 27 -0.13 -17.37 19.50
CA GLU A 27 -1.12 -17.96 18.61
C GLU A 27 -0.91 -17.45 17.19
N ILE A 28 -1.03 -18.36 16.23
CA ILE A 28 -1.05 -18.06 14.80
C ILE A 28 -2.30 -18.72 14.23
N TYR A 29 -3.14 -17.95 13.53
CA TYR A 29 -4.35 -18.47 12.92
C TYR A 29 -4.54 -17.94 11.49
N PRO A 30 -4.73 -18.80 10.48
CA PRO A 30 -4.69 -20.26 10.57
C PRO A 30 -3.25 -20.77 10.68
N TYR A 31 -3.02 -21.75 11.55
CA TYR A 31 -1.77 -22.49 11.63
C TYR A 31 -2.00 -23.92 11.14
N ASP A 32 -1.18 -24.36 10.19
CA ASP A 32 -1.15 -25.77 9.77
C ASP A 32 -0.42 -26.57 10.86
N GLN A 33 -1.16 -27.43 11.56
CA GLN A 33 -0.66 -28.23 12.68
C GLN A 33 0.15 -29.44 12.24
N ASN A 34 0.23 -29.72 10.94
CA ASN A 34 1.10 -30.78 10.46
C ASN A 34 2.56 -30.39 10.75
N ASP A 35 3.36 -31.34 11.24
CA ASP A 35 4.76 -31.13 11.64
C ASP A 35 5.66 -30.61 10.49
N SER A 36 5.13 -30.69 9.26
CA SER A 36 5.69 -30.18 8.01
C SER A 36 5.24 -28.75 7.65
N SER A 37 4.64 -27.97 8.57
CA SER A 37 4.21 -26.60 8.30
C SER A 37 5.33 -25.81 7.62
N PRO A 38 5.22 -25.52 6.30
CA PRO A 38 6.35 -25.04 5.51
C PRO A 38 6.71 -23.57 5.80
N TYR A 39 6.01 -22.96 6.75
CA TYR A 39 6.12 -21.55 7.10
C TYR A 39 6.84 -21.33 8.42
N VAL A 40 7.02 -22.36 9.26
CA VAL A 40 7.94 -22.25 10.40
C VAL A 40 9.36 -22.29 9.86
N THR A 41 10.16 -21.28 10.18
CA THR A 41 11.56 -21.16 9.79
C THR A 41 12.45 -21.28 11.02
N PRO A 42 13.76 -21.54 10.87
CA PRO A 42 14.68 -21.66 12.01
C PRO A 42 14.74 -20.44 12.96
N VAL A 43 14.22 -19.28 12.55
CA VAL A 43 14.28 -18.01 13.31
C VAL A 43 12.91 -17.35 13.52
N GLY A 44 11.84 -17.93 12.97
CA GLY A 44 10.57 -17.23 12.90
C GLY A 44 9.48 -17.97 12.14
N TYR A 45 8.48 -17.22 11.69
CA TYR A 45 7.37 -17.72 10.90
C TYR A 45 7.15 -16.84 9.66
N ASP A 46 7.04 -17.46 8.50
CA ASP A 46 6.75 -16.79 7.24
C ASP A 46 5.26 -16.48 7.12
N LEU A 47 4.92 -15.19 7.22
CA LEU A 47 3.57 -14.69 7.04
C LEU A 47 3.21 -14.66 5.57
N ARG A 48 1.94 -14.91 5.29
CA ARG A 48 1.39 -15.03 3.95
C ARG A 48 0.52 -13.83 3.59
N ILE A 49 0.40 -13.59 2.28
CA ILE A 49 -0.46 -12.54 1.75
C ILE A 49 -1.93 -12.85 2.03
N GLY A 50 -2.60 -11.93 2.73
CA GLY A 50 -3.99 -12.03 3.11
C GLY A 50 -4.98 -11.56 2.05
N GLU A 51 -6.19 -11.27 2.49
CA GLU A 51 -7.36 -11.08 1.62
C GLU A 51 -7.40 -9.71 0.93
N LYS A 52 -6.81 -8.69 1.54
CA LYS A 52 -6.90 -7.30 1.04
C LYS A 52 -5.55 -6.61 0.99
N GLY A 53 -5.43 -5.71 0.02
CA GLY A 53 -4.28 -4.84 -0.17
C GLY A 53 -4.72 -3.44 -0.60
N PHE A 54 -3.82 -2.47 -0.53
CA PHE A 54 -4.10 -1.10 -0.90
C PHE A 54 -2.91 -0.52 -1.66
N SER A 55 -3.15 0.26 -2.72
CA SER A 55 -2.12 0.97 -3.48
C SER A 55 -2.19 2.47 -3.22
N TRP A 56 -1.08 3.06 -2.78
CA TRP A 56 -0.94 4.50 -2.64
C TRP A 56 -0.86 5.22 -3.98
N LYS A 57 -0.34 4.58 -5.04
CA LYS A 57 -0.32 5.20 -6.38
C LYS A 57 -1.70 5.27 -7.01
N GLN A 58 -2.51 4.22 -6.81
CA GLN A 58 -3.86 4.12 -7.38
C GLN A 58 -4.95 4.65 -6.44
N LYS A 59 -4.61 4.91 -5.17
CA LYS A 59 -5.53 5.34 -4.10
C LYS A 59 -6.75 4.43 -4.00
N LYS A 60 -6.51 3.11 -4.04
CA LYS A 60 -7.58 2.10 -4.06
C LYS A 60 -7.20 0.83 -3.31
N GLU A 61 -8.22 0.18 -2.78
CA GLU A 61 -8.16 -1.17 -2.23
C GLU A 61 -8.19 -2.23 -3.35
N PHE A 62 -7.57 -3.38 -3.10
CA PHE A 62 -7.62 -4.59 -3.88
C PHE A 62 -8.20 -5.73 -3.05
N ASN A 63 -9.08 -6.50 -3.67
CA ASN A 63 -9.53 -7.78 -3.13
C ASN A 63 -8.62 -8.89 -3.65
N ILE A 64 -7.53 -9.16 -2.91
CA ILE A 64 -6.50 -10.14 -3.27
C ILE A 64 -7.07 -11.56 -3.23
N GLU A 65 -8.01 -11.85 -2.32
CA GLU A 65 -8.65 -13.17 -2.26
C GLU A 65 -9.44 -13.46 -3.54
N GLN A 66 -10.19 -12.49 -4.05
CA GLN A 66 -10.94 -12.63 -5.30
C GLN A 66 -10.01 -12.71 -6.50
N ASP A 67 -9.04 -11.81 -6.59
CA ASP A 67 -8.13 -11.71 -7.74
C ASP A 67 -7.03 -12.78 -7.74
N LYS A 68 -6.87 -13.49 -6.61
CA LYS A 68 -5.82 -14.48 -6.31
C LYS A 68 -4.38 -13.94 -6.36
N LYS A 69 -4.22 -12.63 -6.50
CA LYS A 69 -2.92 -11.96 -6.58
C LYS A 69 -3.06 -10.47 -6.32
N ILE A 70 -1.93 -9.82 -6.04
CA ILE A 70 -1.77 -8.37 -6.06
C ILE A 70 -0.66 -7.99 -7.04
N GLU A 71 -0.94 -6.99 -7.88
CA GLU A 71 0.06 -6.38 -8.77
C GLU A 71 0.54 -5.05 -8.18
N ILE A 72 1.83 -5.00 -7.87
CA ILE A 72 2.53 -3.82 -7.36
C ILE A 72 3.15 -3.08 -8.56
N ARG A 73 2.54 -1.95 -8.92
CA ARG A 73 2.98 -1.16 -10.09
C ARG A 73 4.38 -0.54 -9.86
N PRO A 74 5.08 -0.16 -10.95
CA PRO A 74 6.35 0.56 -10.85
C PRO A 74 6.26 1.80 -9.96
N GLY A 75 7.17 1.94 -8.99
CA GLY A 75 7.20 3.07 -8.05
C GLY A 75 5.97 3.19 -7.14
N ASP A 76 5.19 2.11 -6.98
CA ASP A 76 4.03 2.08 -6.08
C ASP A 76 4.45 1.62 -4.68
N THR A 77 3.80 2.19 -3.68
CA THR A 77 3.83 1.68 -2.31
C THR A 77 2.49 1.03 -2.04
N VAL A 78 2.50 -0.26 -1.73
CA VAL A 78 1.32 -1.01 -1.36
C VAL A 78 1.33 -1.37 0.12
N VAL A 79 0.15 -1.46 0.72
CA VAL A 79 -0.06 -2.00 2.06
C VAL A 79 -0.82 -3.31 1.91
N ILE A 80 -0.29 -4.40 2.45
CA ILE A 80 -0.87 -5.73 2.33
C ILE A 80 -1.24 -6.23 3.73
N GLN A 81 -2.46 -6.72 3.90
CA GLN A 81 -2.87 -7.39 5.13
C GLN A 81 -2.31 -8.83 5.14
N THR A 82 -1.79 -9.30 6.26
CA THR A 82 -1.39 -10.71 6.42
C THR A 82 -2.58 -11.65 6.39
N PHE A 83 -2.35 -12.88 5.95
CA PHE A 83 -3.35 -13.94 5.99
C PHE A 83 -3.52 -14.43 7.44
N GLU A 84 -2.42 -14.58 8.15
CA GLU A 84 -2.42 -14.94 9.56
C GLU A 84 -2.86 -13.79 10.44
N LYS A 85 -3.68 -14.13 11.44
CA LYS A 85 -3.81 -13.42 12.69
C LYS A 85 -2.75 -13.94 13.66
N ILE A 86 -2.00 -13.05 14.30
CA ILE A 86 -1.03 -13.39 15.34
C ILE A 86 -1.55 -12.84 16.67
N SER A 87 -1.49 -13.63 17.74
CA SER A 87 -1.74 -13.17 19.12
C SER A 87 -0.51 -13.46 19.98
N LEU A 88 -0.02 -12.45 20.70
CA LEU A 88 1.14 -12.54 21.57
C LEU A 88 0.77 -12.29 23.02
N SER A 89 1.39 -13.02 23.93
CA SER A 89 1.39 -12.69 25.35
C SER A 89 2.13 -11.38 25.65
N LYS A 90 1.95 -10.85 26.87
CA LYS A 90 2.77 -9.74 27.40
C LYS A 90 4.25 -10.08 27.57
N ASN A 91 4.63 -11.35 27.47
CA ASN A 91 6.01 -11.84 27.60
C ASN A 91 6.69 -12.12 26.25
N VAL A 92 5.98 -11.93 25.12
CA VAL A 92 6.51 -12.19 23.78
C VAL A 92 6.37 -10.93 22.94
N ALA A 93 7.48 -10.46 22.36
CA ALA A 93 7.49 -9.43 21.34
C ALA A 93 7.83 -10.04 19.98
N GLY A 94 7.71 -9.26 18.92
CA GLY A 94 8.19 -9.68 17.61
C GLY A 94 8.72 -8.54 16.76
N THR A 95 9.37 -8.89 15.66
CA THR A 95 9.66 -7.95 14.55
C THR A 95 9.43 -8.65 13.23
N ILE A 96 8.91 -7.90 12.27
CA ILE A 96 8.67 -8.39 10.91
C ILE A 96 9.86 -7.98 10.04
N HIS A 97 10.35 -8.91 9.25
CA HIS A 97 11.51 -8.77 8.38
C HIS A 97 11.18 -9.15 6.94
N SER A 98 11.91 -8.53 6.03
CA SER A 98 11.84 -8.81 4.61
C SER A 98 12.47 -10.16 4.29
N MET A 99 11.85 -10.95 3.40
CA MET A 99 12.46 -12.17 2.89
C MET A 99 13.42 -11.84 1.74
N VAL A 100 14.73 -12.11 1.90
CA VAL A 100 15.75 -11.83 0.87
C VAL A 100 15.38 -12.44 -0.48
N SER A 101 14.88 -13.67 -0.49
CA SER A 101 14.41 -14.40 -1.68
C SER A 101 13.25 -13.72 -2.41
N ARG A 102 12.49 -12.84 -1.73
CA ARG A 102 11.40 -12.06 -2.32
C ARG A 102 11.85 -10.66 -2.69
N VAL A 103 12.60 -9.98 -1.82
CA VAL A 103 12.94 -8.57 -2.00
C VAL A 103 14.05 -8.34 -3.02
N VAL A 104 15.09 -9.18 -3.04
CA VAL A 104 16.24 -8.98 -3.93
C VAL A 104 15.86 -9.19 -5.41
N PRO A 105 15.22 -10.33 -5.80
CA PRO A 105 14.91 -10.56 -7.21
C PRO A 105 13.85 -9.60 -7.78
N ASN A 106 12.99 -9.06 -6.92
CA ASN A 106 11.87 -8.21 -7.31
C ASN A 106 12.12 -6.72 -7.05
N ALA A 107 13.28 -6.34 -6.52
CA ALA A 107 13.58 -4.99 -6.01
C ALA A 107 12.42 -4.40 -5.18
N LEU A 108 11.80 -5.24 -4.35
CA LEU A 108 10.83 -4.80 -3.37
C LEU A 108 11.55 -4.30 -2.12
N SER A 109 10.98 -3.34 -1.42
CA SER A 109 11.49 -2.89 -0.14
C SER A 109 10.38 -2.85 0.90
N HIS A 110 10.70 -3.34 2.08
CA HIS A 110 9.80 -3.40 3.23
C HIS A 110 10.52 -2.81 4.45
N ILE A 111 9.76 -2.11 5.28
CA ILE A 111 10.25 -1.52 6.54
C ILE A 111 9.96 -2.49 7.68
N SER A 112 11.00 -2.85 8.42
CA SER A 112 10.82 -3.71 9.60
C SER A 112 9.88 -3.06 10.61
N THR A 113 8.90 -3.83 11.06
CA THR A 113 7.84 -3.36 11.96
C THR A 113 7.93 -4.13 13.28
N THR A 114 7.89 -3.42 14.40
CA THR A 114 7.85 -4.03 15.74
C THR A 114 6.45 -4.54 16.05
N VAL A 115 6.38 -5.67 16.73
CA VAL A 115 5.14 -6.25 17.26
C VAL A 115 5.20 -6.20 18.77
N ASP A 116 4.34 -5.38 19.36
CA ASP A 116 4.33 -5.16 20.81
C ASP A 116 3.85 -6.41 21.56
N PRO A 117 4.35 -6.68 22.78
CA PRO A 117 3.77 -7.71 23.63
C PRO A 117 2.31 -7.46 23.97
N GLY A 118 1.49 -8.52 23.93
CA GLY A 118 0.04 -8.42 24.08
C GLY A 118 -0.70 -8.13 22.78
N TRP A 119 -0.01 -7.93 21.65
CA TRP A 119 -0.65 -7.62 20.37
C TRP A 119 -1.44 -8.82 19.83
N SER A 120 -2.63 -8.58 19.26
CA SER A 120 -3.44 -9.64 18.65
C SER A 120 -4.18 -9.14 17.41
N GLY A 121 -3.88 -9.60 16.20
CA GLY A 121 -4.58 -9.10 15.00
C GLY A 121 -4.02 -9.64 13.69
N LYS A 122 -4.54 -9.16 12.56
CA LYS A 122 -3.87 -9.26 11.26
C LYS A 122 -2.97 -8.03 11.07
N MET A 123 -1.79 -8.21 10.50
CA MET A 123 -0.82 -7.14 10.30
C MET A 123 -1.01 -6.44 8.96
N LEU A 124 -0.79 -5.13 8.92
CA LEU A 124 -0.63 -4.37 7.69
C LEU A 124 0.85 -4.15 7.43
N VAL A 125 1.33 -4.62 6.27
CA VAL A 125 2.73 -4.63 5.91
C VAL A 125 2.93 -3.82 4.63
N SER A 126 3.81 -2.83 4.68
CA SER A 126 4.06 -1.93 3.55
C SER A 126 5.23 -2.40 2.69
N PHE A 127 5.04 -2.40 1.37
CA PHE A 127 6.06 -2.69 0.37
C PHE A 127 6.14 -1.59 -0.67
N HIS A 128 7.35 -1.22 -1.07
CA HIS A 128 7.61 -0.34 -2.21
C HIS A 128 8.25 -1.12 -3.36
N ASN A 129 7.77 -0.91 -4.59
CA ASN A 129 8.37 -1.47 -5.80
C ASN A 129 9.31 -0.46 -6.45
N PHE A 130 10.63 -0.70 -6.36
CA PHE A 130 11.65 0.16 -6.96
C PHE A 130 11.91 -0.12 -8.45
N ARG A 131 11.26 -1.14 -9.04
CA ARG A 131 11.40 -1.44 -10.46
C ARG A 131 10.59 -0.46 -11.31
N ASP A 132 11.00 -0.38 -12.57
CA ASP A 132 10.24 0.20 -13.68
C ASP A 132 9.15 -0.74 -14.23
N THR A 133 9.07 -1.95 -13.68
CA THR A 133 8.18 -3.04 -14.09
C THR A 133 7.33 -3.53 -12.92
N SER A 134 6.12 -4.02 -13.21
CA SER A 134 5.21 -4.52 -12.17
C SER A 134 5.74 -5.80 -11.52
N VAL A 135 5.49 -5.95 -10.21
CA VAL A 135 5.75 -7.17 -9.45
C VAL A 135 4.41 -7.78 -9.04
N VAL A 136 4.23 -9.08 -9.27
CA VAL A 136 3.01 -9.80 -8.88
C VAL A 136 3.33 -10.70 -7.69
N LEU A 137 2.49 -10.61 -6.66
CA LEU A 137 2.55 -11.52 -5.52
C LEU A 137 1.23 -12.29 -5.42
N GLU A 138 1.32 -13.59 -5.16
CA GLU A 138 0.16 -14.49 -5.17
C GLU A 138 -0.53 -14.53 -3.80
N TYR A 139 -1.85 -14.66 -3.81
CA TYR A 139 -2.65 -14.85 -2.60
C TYR A 139 -2.14 -16.07 -1.80
N LYS A 140 -2.02 -15.92 -0.47
CA LYS A 140 -1.45 -16.92 0.45
C LYS A 140 0.00 -17.33 0.18
N SER A 141 0.75 -16.61 -0.67
CA SER A 141 2.19 -16.84 -0.77
C SER A 141 2.95 -16.16 0.38
N PRO A 142 4.05 -16.75 0.88
CA PRO A 142 4.95 -16.12 1.85
C PRO A 142 5.57 -14.83 1.34
N PHE A 143 5.56 -13.78 2.15
CA PHE A 143 6.08 -12.46 1.74
C PHE A 143 6.91 -11.70 2.81
N CYS A 144 6.75 -12.03 4.09
CA CYS A 144 7.60 -11.51 5.17
C CYS A 144 7.75 -12.55 6.28
N THR A 145 8.77 -12.41 7.11
CA THR A 145 9.03 -13.33 8.24
C THR A 145 8.86 -12.56 9.55
N ILE A 146 8.09 -13.09 10.50
CA ILE A 146 8.05 -12.59 11.87
C ILE A 146 9.02 -13.39 12.74
N CYS A 147 9.91 -12.68 13.44
CA CYS A 147 10.78 -13.27 14.47
C CYS A 147 10.20 -12.96 15.85
N PHE A 148 10.17 -13.95 16.74
CA PHE A 148 9.62 -13.81 18.08
C PHE A 148 10.72 -13.72 19.14
N TYR A 149 10.45 -12.94 20.19
CA TYR A 149 11.39 -12.65 21.26
C TYR A 149 10.74 -12.82 22.62
N GLN A 150 11.38 -13.57 23.52
CA GLN A 150 11.00 -13.53 24.93
C GLN A 150 11.57 -12.28 25.57
N VAL A 151 10.68 -11.50 26.19
CA VAL A 151 11.10 -10.38 27.04
C VAL A 151 11.34 -10.88 28.47
N LYS A 152 12.37 -10.33 29.14
CA LYS A 152 12.78 -10.77 30.48
C LYS A 152 11.68 -10.57 31.54
N GLN A 153 10.86 -9.54 31.36
CA GLN A 153 9.71 -9.23 32.20
C GLN A 153 8.56 -8.83 31.29
N GLY A 154 7.35 -9.25 31.64
CA GLY A 154 6.16 -8.92 30.88
C GLY A 154 5.96 -7.42 30.75
N ALA A 155 5.56 -6.99 29.56
CA ALA A 155 5.25 -5.60 29.30
C ALA A 155 4.07 -5.16 30.18
N LYS A 156 4.26 -4.05 30.90
CA LYS A 156 3.20 -3.42 31.71
C LYS A 156 2.38 -2.40 30.93
N GLY A 157 2.95 -1.88 29.83
CA GLY A 157 2.27 -0.93 28.96
C GLY A 157 1.17 -1.60 28.15
N ASP A 158 0.17 -0.81 27.78
CA ASP A 158 -0.84 -1.21 26.82
C ASP A 158 -0.25 -1.28 25.40
N VAL A 159 -0.88 -2.10 24.56
CA VAL A 159 -0.51 -2.19 23.15
C VAL A 159 -0.76 -0.83 22.51
N ARG A 160 0.23 -0.30 21.77
CA ARG A 160 0.16 1.08 21.22
C ARG A 160 -0.87 1.25 20.12
N SER A 161 -1.25 0.16 19.46
CA SER A 161 -2.22 0.11 18.38
C SER A 161 -3.43 -0.74 18.78
N SER A 162 -4.60 -0.40 18.24
CA SER A 162 -5.78 -1.23 18.40
C SER A 162 -5.49 -2.65 17.89
N VAL A 163 -5.96 -3.62 18.67
CA VAL A 163 -5.84 -5.07 18.45
C VAL A 163 -6.33 -5.41 17.03
N ASP A 164 -7.38 -4.74 16.57
CA ASP A 164 -7.81 -4.81 15.17
C ASP A 164 -7.20 -3.64 14.39
N GLN A 165 -6.29 -3.90 13.43
CA GLN A 165 -5.75 -2.86 12.54
C GLN A 165 -6.82 -2.27 11.59
N SER A 166 -8.12 -2.52 11.84
CA SER A 166 -9.26 -1.87 11.20
C SER A 166 -9.10 -0.35 11.21
N ASP A 167 -8.68 0.23 12.34
CA ASP A 167 -8.57 1.69 12.46
C ASP A 167 -7.49 2.26 11.54
N ASN A 168 -6.36 1.57 11.42
CA ASN A 168 -5.29 1.95 10.49
C ASN A 168 -5.71 1.77 9.03
N TRP A 169 -6.47 0.72 8.75
CA TRP A 169 -7.03 0.47 7.42
C TRP A 169 -8.01 1.56 7.00
N ASP A 170 -8.95 1.90 7.88
CA ASP A 170 -9.96 2.94 7.65
C ASP A 170 -9.31 4.31 7.52
N ARG A 171 -8.34 4.62 8.39
CA ARG A 171 -7.55 5.85 8.29
C ARG A 171 -6.79 5.93 6.97
N LEU A 172 -6.19 4.83 6.51
CA LEU A 172 -5.50 4.77 5.22
C LEU A 172 -6.48 5.03 4.06
N GLN A 173 -7.67 4.44 4.10
CA GLN A 173 -8.71 4.70 3.09
C GLN A 173 -9.25 6.13 3.15
N GLU A 174 -9.37 6.72 4.32
CA GLU A 174 -9.77 8.12 4.51
C GLU A 174 -8.73 9.07 3.93
N LEU A 175 -7.45 8.90 4.26
CA LEU A 175 -6.35 9.70 3.70
C LEU A 175 -6.33 9.64 2.17
N ALA A 176 -6.49 8.44 1.61
CA ALA A 176 -6.54 8.23 0.17
C ALA A 176 -7.72 8.97 -0.50
N ARG A 177 -8.91 8.93 0.13
CA ARG A 177 -10.10 9.65 -0.35
C ARG A 177 -9.90 11.16 -0.31
N ASN A 178 -9.32 11.67 0.77
CA ASN A 178 -9.05 13.09 0.94
C ASN A 178 -8.05 13.59 -0.11
N GLU A 179 -6.94 12.89 -0.32
CA GLU A 179 -5.95 13.22 -1.35
C GLU A 179 -6.54 13.17 -2.76
N LYS A 180 -7.34 12.13 -3.07
CA LYS A 180 -8.02 12.02 -4.37
C LYS A 180 -8.98 13.19 -4.61
N THR A 181 -9.75 13.56 -3.60
CA THR A 181 -10.68 14.70 -3.66
C THR A 181 -9.94 16.01 -3.87
N GLY A 182 -8.82 16.22 -3.17
CA GLY A 182 -7.96 17.39 -3.36
C GLY A 182 -7.40 17.49 -4.78
N LEU A 183 -6.88 16.39 -5.33
CA LEU A 183 -6.39 16.34 -6.72
C LEU A 183 -7.51 16.65 -7.74
N GLU A 184 -8.71 16.12 -7.53
CA GLU A 184 -9.86 16.40 -8.39
C GLU A 184 -10.29 17.87 -8.32
N GLN A 185 -10.21 18.49 -7.14
CA GLN A 185 -10.45 19.92 -6.94
C GLN A 185 -9.40 20.78 -7.66
N GLU A 186 -8.11 20.50 -7.48
CA GLU A 186 -7.02 21.22 -8.16
C GLU A 186 -7.15 21.13 -9.69
N VAL A 187 -7.45 19.94 -10.22
CA VAL A 187 -7.69 19.75 -11.66
C VAL A 187 -8.90 20.55 -12.14
N LYS A 188 -9.99 20.56 -11.35
CA LYS A 188 -11.19 21.35 -11.66
C LYS A 188 -10.90 22.84 -11.64
N GLU A 189 -10.21 23.35 -10.64
CA GLU A 189 -9.81 24.76 -10.54
C GLU A 189 -8.90 25.16 -11.70
N ARG A 190 -7.90 24.34 -12.04
CA ARG A 190 -7.05 24.57 -13.20
C ARG A 190 -7.85 24.60 -14.51
N ARG A 191 -8.84 23.71 -14.68
CA ARG A 191 -9.74 23.71 -15.85
C ARG A 191 -10.59 24.97 -15.90
N ILE A 192 -11.15 25.41 -14.77
CA ILE A 192 -11.92 26.65 -14.68
C ILE A 192 -11.03 27.85 -15.02
N TRP A 193 -9.83 27.92 -14.44
CA TRP A 193 -8.87 28.99 -14.70
C TRP A 193 -8.45 29.04 -16.17
N LEU A 194 -8.11 27.90 -16.78
CA LEU A 194 -7.80 27.81 -18.21
C LEU A 194 -8.99 28.25 -19.08
N GLY A 195 -10.21 27.80 -18.75
CA GLY A 195 -11.42 28.21 -19.43
C GLY A 195 -11.65 29.72 -19.38
N SER A 196 -11.57 30.32 -18.18
CA SER A 196 -11.67 31.76 -17.99
C SER A 196 -10.57 32.53 -18.73
N PHE A 197 -9.34 32.02 -18.75
CA PHE A 197 -8.23 32.61 -19.50
C PHE A 197 -8.52 32.66 -21.01
N PHE A 198 -9.01 31.56 -21.59
CA PHE A 198 -9.42 31.52 -23.01
C PHE A 198 -10.58 32.46 -23.32
N ILE A 199 -11.58 32.56 -22.44
CA ILE A 199 -12.72 33.47 -22.60
C ILE A 199 -12.25 34.93 -22.56
N ILE A 200 -11.46 35.32 -21.56
CA ILE A 200 -10.93 36.69 -21.42
C ILE A 200 -10.04 37.05 -22.62
N SER A 201 -9.17 36.13 -23.06
CA SER A 201 -8.33 36.33 -24.24
C SER A 201 -9.17 36.55 -25.51
N PHE A 202 -10.25 35.79 -25.70
CA PHE A 202 -11.18 35.94 -26.83
C PHE A 202 -11.89 37.31 -26.83
N PHE A 203 -12.40 37.76 -25.66
CA PHE A 203 -13.02 39.07 -25.53
C PHE A 203 -12.02 40.22 -25.75
N ALA A 204 -10.80 40.10 -25.23
CA ALA A 204 -9.75 41.09 -25.46
C ALA A 204 -9.39 41.19 -26.95
N ALA A 205 -9.26 40.05 -27.64
CA ALA A 205 -8.96 40.01 -29.08
C ALA A 205 -10.09 40.61 -29.94
N THR A 206 -11.35 40.32 -29.61
CA THR A 206 -12.51 40.90 -30.32
C THR A 206 -12.61 42.41 -30.10
N ILE A 207 -12.39 42.90 -28.88
CA ILE A 207 -12.33 44.35 -28.58
C ILE A 207 -11.18 45.02 -29.36
N LEU A 208 -9.98 44.44 -29.36
CA LEU A 208 -8.83 44.96 -30.11
C LEU A 208 -9.10 45.02 -31.61
N ALA A 209 -9.73 43.99 -32.18
CA ALA A 209 -10.13 43.97 -33.59
C ALA A 209 -11.13 45.08 -33.93
N LEU A 210 -12.09 45.36 -33.04
CA LEU A 210 -13.06 46.44 -33.20
C LEU A 210 -12.43 47.83 -33.05
N CYS A 211 -11.52 48.02 -32.08
CA CYS A 211 -10.86 49.31 -31.83
C CYS A 211 -9.75 49.66 -32.83
N LYS A 212 -9.12 48.66 -33.45
CA LYS A 212 -8.04 48.84 -34.43
C LYS A 212 -8.30 48.00 -35.69
N PRO A 213 -9.10 48.48 -36.66
CA PRO A 213 -9.48 47.71 -37.85
C PRO A 213 -8.29 47.28 -38.72
N ASN A 214 -7.18 48.02 -38.72
CA ASN A 214 -5.94 47.66 -39.41
C ASN A 214 -5.26 46.39 -38.83
N PHE A 215 -5.67 45.93 -37.65
CA PHE A 215 -5.14 44.73 -36.97
C PHE A 215 -6.00 43.48 -37.20
N GLY A 216 -7.19 43.62 -37.80
CA GLY A 216 -8.11 42.51 -38.07
C GLY A 216 -7.54 41.46 -39.03
N ALA A 217 -6.75 41.89 -40.02
CA ALA A 217 -6.07 41.00 -40.96
C ALA A 217 -5.02 40.10 -40.28
N SER A 218 -4.29 40.63 -39.29
CA SER A 218 -3.27 39.89 -38.54
C SER A 218 -3.87 38.84 -37.61
N ILE A 219 -5.01 39.14 -36.97
CA ILE A 219 -5.74 38.18 -36.11
C ILE A 219 -6.37 37.06 -36.96
N ALA A 220 -6.95 37.40 -38.12
CA ALA A 220 -7.49 36.41 -39.07
C ALA A 220 -6.39 35.46 -39.60
N ALA A 221 -5.18 35.96 -39.84
CA ALA A 221 -4.04 35.16 -40.27
C ALA A 221 -3.57 34.17 -39.19
N VAL A 222 -3.53 34.57 -37.92
CA VAL A 222 -3.17 33.67 -36.81
C VAL A 222 -4.21 32.57 -36.62
N ILE A 223 -5.50 32.91 -36.61
CA ILE A 223 -6.59 31.93 -36.50
C ILE A 223 -6.61 30.99 -37.72
N GLY A 224 -6.39 31.52 -38.93
CA GLY A 224 -6.26 30.74 -40.15
C GLY A 224 -5.05 29.79 -40.17
N GLY A 225 -3.94 30.16 -39.52
CA GLY A 225 -2.73 29.34 -39.43
C GLY A 225 -2.84 28.15 -38.47
N PHE A 226 -3.69 28.22 -37.44
CA PHE A 226 -3.98 27.09 -36.55
C PHE A 226 -5.04 26.12 -37.11
N SER A 227 -5.84 26.57 -38.11
CA SER A 227 -6.89 25.75 -38.72
C SER A 227 -6.37 24.41 -39.28
N PRO A 228 -5.27 24.34 -40.06
CA PRO A 228 -4.73 23.07 -40.53
C PRO A 228 -4.28 22.15 -39.39
N ILE A 229 -3.60 22.70 -38.38
CA ILE A 229 -3.03 21.95 -37.24
C ILE A 229 -4.14 21.33 -36.38
N VAL A 230 -5.21 22.08 -36.11
CA VAL A 230 -6.38 21.57 -35.37
C VAL A 230 -7.11 20.51 -36.20
N THR A 231 -7.22 20.70 -37.51
CA THR A 231 -7.87 19.74 -38.41
C THR A 231 -7.07 18.43 -38.52
N GLU A 232 -5.72 18.50 -38.53
CA GLU A 232 -4.83 17.35 -38.51
C GLU A 232 -4.86 16.60 -37.16
N LEU A 233 -4.86 17.34 -36.04
CA LEU A 233 -4.99 16.77 -34.69
C LEU A 233 -6.32 16.02 -34.51
N ILE A 234 -7.42 16.53 -35.07
CA ILE A 234 -8.73 15.86 -35.06
C ILE A 234 -8.74 14.62 -35.95
N LYS A 235 -8.02 14.63 -37.09
CA LYS A 235 -7.93 13.50 -38.01
C LYS A 235 -7.06 12.36 -37.47
N SER A 236 -5.95 12.67 -36.79
CA SER A 236 -5.03 11.65 -36.22
C SER A 236 -5.63 10.87 -35.05
N ARG A 237 -6.68 11.41 -34.40
CA ARG A 237 -7.39 10.76 -33.27
C ARG A 237 -8.46 9.74 -33.71
N LYS A 238 -8.71 9.61 -35.01
CA LYS A 238 -9.71 8.70 -35.59
C LYS A 238 -9.11 7.44 -36.25
N ASN A 239 -7.79 7.26 -36.18
CA ASN A 239 -7.09 6.04 -36.61
C ASN A 239 -6.45 5.35 -35.41
#